data_AF-A0A6J4QE83-F1
#
_entry.id   AF-A0A6J4QE83-F1
#
_cell.length_a   1.000
_cell.length_b   1.000
_cell.length_c   1.000
_cell.angle_alpha   90.00
_cell.angle_beta   90.00
_cell.angle_gamma   90.00
#
_symmetry.space_group_name_H-M   'P 1'
#
loop_
_entity.id
_entity.type
_entity.pdbx_description
1 polymer ?
#
loop_
_entity_poly.entity_id
_entity_poly.type
_entity_poly.pdbx_seq_one_letter_code
_entity_poly.pdbx_strand_id
1 'polypeptide(L)'
;MTEAVADPRTEQEVRQTIREIVAEVAPEGTDDDVSSTMHLVDDLAFHSLSLLELAFTLEDEFDLPPIDEDIARSIVIVADVEQHVVDELAGRGELAAAQ
;
A
#
# COMPACT_ATOMS: atom_id res chain seq x y z
N MET A 1 14.73 19.59 19.08
CA MET A 1 14.97 20.23 17.77
C MET A 1 15.63 19.20 16.87
N THR A 2 14.81 18.30 16.34
CA THR A 2 15.01 17.63 15.05
C THR A 2 13.59 17.26 14.60
N GLU A 3 12.89 18.22 14.00
CA GLU A 3 11.71 17.88 13.20
C GLU A 3 12.27 17.08 12.02
N ALA A 4 11.95 15.78 11.99
CA ALA A 4 12.16 14.97 10.81
C ALA A 4 11.28 15.59 9.71
N VAL A 5 11.90 16.41 8.87
CA VAL A 5 11.35 16.72 7.56
C VAL A 5 11.23 15.36 6.89
N ALA A 6 10.03 14.81 6.82
CA ALA A 6 9.76 13.67 5.98
C ALA A 6 10.14 14.11 4.57
N ASP A 7 11.28 13.64 4.06
CA ASP A 7 11.64 13.86 2.67
C ASP A 7 10.44 13.42 1.82
N PRO A 8 9.96 14.26 0.89
CA PRO A 8 8.76 13.95 0.14
C PRO A 8 9.04 12.65 -0.64
N ARG A 9 8.31 11.59 -0.31
CA ARG A 9 8.51 10.29 -0.96
C ARG A 9 8.07 10.42 -2.41
N THR A 10 8.82 9.83 -3.34
CA THR A 10 8.37 9.75 -4.73
C THR A 10 7.33 8.65 -4.86
N GLU A 11 6.47 8.73 -5.87
CA GLU A 11 5.49 7.68 -6.16
C GLU A 11 6.16 6.30 -6.33
N GLN A 12 7.38 6.25 -6.86
CA GLN A 12 8.12 5.00 -7.06
C GLN A 12 8.54 4.38 -5.73
N GLU A 13 9.03 5.19 -4.79
CA GLU A 13 9.40 4.74 -3.44
C GLU A 13 8.17 4.23 -2.69
N VAL A 14 7.07 5.00 -2.74
CA VAL A 14 5.79 4.59 -2.12
C VAL A 14 5.33 3.24 -2.67
N ARG A 15 5.30 3.07 -3.99
CA ARG A 15 4.91 1.81 -4.63
C ARG A 15 5.82 0.64 -4.27
N GLN A 16 7.12 0.88 -4.18
CA GLN A 16 8.07 -0.14 -3.74
C GLN A 16 7.80 -0.57 -2.30
N THR A 17 7.66 0.39 -1.38
CA THR A 17 7.32 0.10 0.02
C THR A 17 5.99 -0.66 0.14
N ILE A 18 4.97 -0.29 -0.63
CA ILE A 18 3.68 -1.01 -0.64
C ILE A 18 3.87 -2.48 -1.03
N ARG A 19 4.68 -2.77 -2.05
CA ARG A 19 4.96 -4.15 -2.47
C ARG A 19 5.70 -4.94 -1.40
N GLU A 20 6.67 -4.33 -0.74
CA GLU A 20 7.39 -4.95 0.37
C GLU A 20 6.43 -5.31 1.53
N ILE A 21 5.54 -4.39 1.89
CA ILE A 21 4.50 -4.63 2.90
C ILE A 21 3.55 -5.75 2.46
N VAL A 22 3.07 -5.71 1.21
CA VAL A 22 2.19 -6.75 0.67
C VAL A 22 2.89 -8.12 0.71
N ALA A 23 4.18 -8.19 0.36
CA ALA A 23 4.96 -9.43 0.43
C ALA A 23 5.12 -9.95 1.87
N GLU A 24 5.31 -9.04 2.83
CA GLU A 24 5.49 -9.38 4.26
C GLU A 24 4.18 -9.86 4.91
N VAL A 25 3.04 -9.23 4.57
CA VAL A 25 1.71 -9.59 5.10
C VAL A 25 1.12 -10.80 4.36
N ALA A 26 1.59 -11.10 3.15
CA ALA A 26 1.09 -12.21 2.35
C ALA A 26 1.22 -13.54 3.13
N PRO A 27 0.13 -14.31 3.29
CA PRO A 27 0.11 -15.51 4.13
C PRO A 27 1.02 -16.63 3.63
N GLU A 28 1.24 -16.72 2.31
CA GLU A 28 2.11 -17.74 1.72
C GLU A 28 3.58 -17.32 1.66
N GLY A 29 3.92 -16.06 2.00
CA GLY A 29 5.28 -15.53 1.91
C GLY A 29 5.80 -15.58 0.47
N THR A 30 5.72 -14.46 -0.25
CA THR A 30 6.19 -14.42 -1.64
C THR A 30 7.68 -14.08 -1.67
N ASP A 31 8.54 -15.04 -1.99
CA ASP A 31 9.96 -14.80 -2.31
C ASP A 31 10.14 -14.05 -3.66
N ASP A 32 9.07 -13.93 -4.43
CA ASP A 32 9.00 -13.27 -5.74
C ASP A 32 8.72 -11.75 -5.62
N ASP A 33 9.06 -11.01 -6.67
CA ASP A 33 8.80 -9.57 -6.72
C ASP A 33 7.30 -9.34 -6.89
N VAL A 34 6.61 -8.90 -5.82
CA VAL A 34 5.17 -8.62 -5.85
C VAL A 34 4.88 -7.60 -6.95
N SER A 35 4.15 -8.03 -7.98
CA SER A 35 3.86 -7.20 -9.14
C SER A 35 2.53 -6.46 -8.97
N SER A 36 2.44 -5.24 -9.51
CA SER A 36 1.20 -4.46 -9.54
C SER A 36 0.01 -5.21 -10.15
N THR A 37 0.26 -6.16 -11.06
CA THR A 37 -0.78 -6.94 -11.73
C THR A 37 -1.19 -8.20 -10.98
N MET A 38 -0.55 -8.54 -9.85
CA MET A 38 -0.95 -9.68 -9.03
C MET A 38 -2.28 -9.40 -8.31
N HIS A 39 -3.12 -10.43 -8.26
CA HIS A 39 -4.36 -10.39 -7.50
C HIS A 39 -4.09 -10.68 -6.03
N LEU A 40 -4.58 -9.82 -5.14
CA LEU A 40 -4.38 -10.01 -3.70
C LEU A 40 -4.98 -11.35 -3.25
N VAL A 41 -6.24 -11.62 -3.61
CA VAL A 41 -6.95 -12.82 -3.17
C VAL A 41 -6.57 -14.07 -3.98
N ASP A 42 -6.42 -13.93 -5.30
CA ASP A 42 -6.26 -15.08 -6.21
C ASP A 42 -4.81 -15.54 -6.34
N ASP A 43 -3.86 -14.59 -6.33
CA ASP A 43 -2.43 -14.85 -6.56
C ASP A 43 -1.64 -14.89 -5.24
N LEU A 44 -1.93 -13.94 -4.34
CA LEU A 44 -1.24 -13.79 -3.05
C LEU A 44 -2.02 -14.39 -1.87
N ALA A 45 -3.12 -15.09 -2.14
CA ALA A 45 -3.96 -15.78 -1.17
C ALA A 45 -4.44 -14.91 0.02
N PHE A 46 -4.61 -13.60 -0.17
CA PHE A 46 -5.13 -12.72 0.87
C PHE A 46 -6.56 -13.12 1.27
N HIS A 47 -6.79 -13.27 2.57
CA HIS A 47 -8.09 -13.58 3.16
C HIS A 47 -8.59 -12.41 4.01
N SER A 48 -9.83 -12.48 4.53
CA SER A 48 -10.41 -11.40 5.35
C SER A 48 -9.54 -10.90 6.50
N LEU A 49 -8.72 -11.78 7.10
CA LEU A 49 -7.77 -11.38 8.14
C LEU A 49 -6.53 -10.69 7.54
N SER A 50 -5.88 -11.30 6.56
CA SER A 50 -4.68 -10.74 5.91
C SER A 50 -4.96 -9.41 5.20
N LEU A 51 -6.15 -9.23 4.61
CA LEU A 51 -6.58 -7.95 4.02
C LEU A 51 -6.73 -6.87 5.08
N LEU A 52 -7.27 -7.23 6.25
CA LEU A 52 -7.41 -6.32 7.38
C LEU A 52 -6.04 -5.96 7.96
N GLU A 53 -5.14 -6.93 8.09
CA GLU A 53 -3.75 -6.69 8.51
C GLU A 53 -3.02 -5.80 7.51
N LEU A 54 -3.19 -6.03 6.20
CA LEU A 54 -2.60 -5.19 5.16
C LEU A 54 -3.13 -3.75 5.25
N ALA A 55 -4.44 -3.57 5.40
CA ALA A 55 -5.06 -2.26 5.58
C ALA A 55 -4.46 -1.54 6.79
N PHE A 56 -4.40 -2.20 7.95
CA PHE A 56 -3.81 -1.61 9.16
C PHE A 56 -2.34 -1.27 9.00
N THR A 57 -1.53 -2.12 8.37
CA THR A 57 -0.11 -1.83 8.14
C THR A 57 0.07 -0.62 7.23
N LEU A 58 -0.74 -0.51 6.17
CA LEU A 58 -0.70 0.65 5.27
C LEU A 58 -1.19 1.93 5.95
N GLU A 59 -2.24 1.83 6.76
CA GLU A 59 -2.77 2.94 7.57
C GLU A 59 -1.72 3.48 8.53
N ASP A 60 -1.00 2.60 9.24
CA ASP A 60 0.05 2.97 10.19
C ASP A 60 1.31 3.51 9.48
N GLU A 61 1.75 2.87 8.40
CA GLU A 61 2.98 3.25 7.66
C GLU A 61 2.83 4.59 6.90
N PHE A 62 1.64 4.88 6.39
CA PHE A 62 1.39 6.04 5.53
C PHE A 62 0.46 7.08 6.16
N ASP A 63 0.05 6.93 7.42
CA ASP A 63 -0.89 7.80 8.14
C ASP A 63 -2.21 8.02 7.36
N LEU A 64 -2.69 6.93 6.72
CA LEU A 64 -3.87 6.94 5.85
C LEU A 64 -5.15 6.87 6.68
N PRO A 65 -6.28 7.37 6.14
CA PRO A 65 -7.56 7.14 6.78
C PRO A 65 -7.92 5.64 6.69
N PRO A 66 -8.76 5.15 7.60
CA PRO A 66 -9.15 3.75 7.61
C PRO A 66 -9.82 3.36 6.29
N ILE A 67 -9.40 2.21 5.74
CA ILE A 67 -9.95 1.70 4.49
C ILE A 67 -11.36 1.16 4.75
N ASP A 68 -12.37 1.88 4.26
CA ASP A 68 -13.77 1.45 4.35
C ASP A 68 -14.05 0.20 3.50
N GLU A 69 -15.13 -0.52 3.83
CA GLU A 69 -15.55 -1.73 3.10
C GLU A 69 -15.71 -1.53 1.59
N ASP A 70 -16.13 -0.34 1.15
CA ASP A 70 -16.32 -0.03 -0.26
C ASP A 70 -14.97 0.05 -1.00
N ILE A 71 -13.97 0.68 -0.37
CA ILE A 71 -12.61 0.77 -0.89
C ILE A 71 -11.95 -0.61 -0.87
N ALA A 72 -12.05 -1.32 0.26
CA ALA A 72 -11.53 -2.68 0.40
C ALA A 72 -12.13 -3.65 -0.64
N ARG A 73 -13.41 -3.48 -1.03
CA ARG A 73 -14.04 -4.25 -2.11
C ARG A 73 -13.59 -3.85 -3.50
N SER A 74 -13.17 -2.60 -3.69
CA SER A 74 -12.62 -2.11 -4.96
C SER A 74 -11.17 -2.54 -5.17
N ILE A 75 -10.45 -2.85 -4.09
CA ILE A 75 -9.07 -3.34 -4.12
C ILE A 75 -9.07 -4.81 -4.54
N VAL A 76 -8.63 -5.09 -5.77
CA VAL A 76 -8.60 -6.45 -6.34
C VAL A 76 -7.18 -6.87 -6.67
N ILE A 77 -6.38 -5.96 -7.23
CA ILE A 77 -4.97 -6.16 -7.54
C ILE A 77 -4.07 -5.23 -6.72
N VAL A 78 -2.78 -5.55 -6.64
CA VAL A 78 -1.79 -4.71 -5.94
C VAL A 78 -1.77 -3.27 -6.49
N ALA A 79 -1.99 -3.09 -7.80
CA ALA A 79 -2.10 -1.77 -8.39
C ALA A 79 -3.21 -0.90 -7.78
N ASP A 80 -4.34 -1.50 -7.36
CA ASP A 80 -5.43 -0.73 -6.73
C ASP A 80 -4.99 -0.18 -5.38
N VAL A 81 -4.25 -0.96 -4.60
CA VAL A 81 -3.64 -0.52 -3.33
C VAL A 81 -2.64 0.60 -3.60
N GLU A 82 -1.73 0.39 -4.54
CA GLU A 82 -0.74 1.39 -4.94
C GLU A 82 -1.41 2.70 -5.35
N GLN A 83 -2.47 2.65 -6.15
CA GLN A 83 -3.22 3.83 -6.58
C GLN A 83 -3.93 4.51 -5.41
N HIS A 84 -4.56 3.74 -4.51
CA HIS A 84 -5.27 4.31 -3.36
C HIS A 84 -4.33 5.10 -2.44
N VAL A 85 -3.19 4.51 -2.08
CA VAL A 85 -2.19 5.18 -1.24
C VAL A 85 -1.61 6.41 -1.93
N VAL A 86 -1.30 6.31 -3.23
CA VAL A 86 -0.77 7.43 -4.01
C VAL A 86 -1.78 8.57 -4.11
N ASP A 87 -3.07 8.29 -4.35
CA ASP A 87 -4.11 9.32 -4.43
C ASP A 87 -4.28 10.05 -3.09
N GLU A 88 -4.29 9.30 -1.98
CA GLU A 88 -4.38 9.88 -0.62
C GLU A 88 -3.18 10.77 -0.30
N LEU A 89 -1.95 10.30 -0.55
CA LEU A 89 -0.74 11.09 -0.30
C LEU A 89 -0.65 12.31 -1.24
N ALA A 90 -1.13 12.18 -2.48
CA ALA A 90 -1.15 13.28 -3.45
C ALA A 90 -2.15 14.35 -3.03
N GLY A 91 -3.34 13.94 -2.57
CA GLY A 91 -4.36 14.85 -2.02
C GLY A 91 -3.88 15.65 -0.82
N ARG A 92 -2.95 15.08 -0.04
CA ARG A 92 -2.32 15.72 1.12
C ARG A 92 -1.08 16.56 0.78
N GLY A 93 -0.53 16.40 -0.42
CA GLY A 93 0.70 17.08 -0.85
C GLY A 93 1.98 16.47 -0.25
N GLU A 94 1.91 15.22 0.20
CA GLU A 94 3.02 14.47 0.82
C GLU A 94 3.83 13.67 -0.22
N LEU A 95 3.31 13.57 -1.45
CA LEU A 95 4.06 13.06 -2.60
C LEU A 95 4.94 14.14 -3.21
N ALA A 96 6.22 13.82 -3.38
CA ALA A 96 7.09 14.60 -4.27
C ALA A 96 6.50 14.54 -5.68
N ALA A 97 6.17 15.69 -6.26
CA ALA A 97 5.92 15.77 -7.70
C ALA A 97 7.15 15.18 -8.40
N ALA A 98 6.97 14.08 -9.14
CA ALA A 98 8.01 13.49 -9.96
C ALA A 98 8.65 14.61 -10.80
N GLN A 99 9.94 14.88 -10.57
CA GLN A 99 10.71 15.84 -11.36
C GLN A 99 11.16 15.23 -12.69
#